data_AF-A0A963MJY6-F1
#
_entry.id   AF-A0A963MJY6-F1
#
_cell.length_a   1.000
_cell.length_b   1.000
_cell.length_c   1.000
_cell.angle_alpha   90.00
_cell.angle_beta   90.00
_cell.angle_gamma   90.00
#
_symmetry.space_group_name_H-M   'P 1'
#
loop_
_entity.id
_entity.type
_entity.pdbx_description
1 polymer ?
#
loop_
_entity_poly.entity_id
_entity_poly.type
_entity_poly.pdbx_seq_one_letter_code
_entity_poly.pdbx_strand_id
1 'polypeptide(L)'
;MDAGAKQKLREFLKESLGKLGDHKDFSDSDSIFISGRLDSFSMMNLIMYLEESCGVDFSDFDFDVDLVDSVNDIEALVDSRR
;
A
#
# COMPACT_ATOMS: atom_id res chain seq x y z
N MET A 1 8.09 -7.81 -5.72
CA MET A 1 8.41 -6.47 -6.23
C MET A 1 9.94 -6.37 -6.24
N ASP A 2 10.58 -5.33 -6.78
CA ASP A 2 12.02 -5.16 -6.46
C ASP A 2 12.20 -4.50 -5.08
N ALA A 3 13.34 -4.75 -4.44
CA ALA A 3 13.62 -4.25 -3.09
C ALA A 3 13.57 -2.71 -2.98
N GLY A 4 13.87 -2.01 -4.08
CA GLY A 4 13.82 -0.55 -4.13
C GLY A 4 12.39 -0.02 -4.12
N ALA A 5 11.49 -0.61 -4.92
CA ALA A 5 10.07 -0.30 -4.91
C ALA A 5 9.42 -0.64 -3.56
N LYS A 6 9.79 -1.78 -2.94
CA LYS A 6 9.36 -2.13 -1.57
C LYS A 6 9.74 -1.10 -0.54
N GLN A 7 10.97 -0.61 -0.59
CA GLN A 7 11.41 0.41 0.34
C GLN A 7 10.64 1.73 0.16
N LYS A 8 10.43 2.18 -1.08
CA LYS A 8 9.64 3.39 -1.37
C LYS A 8 8.20 3.29 -0.90
N LEU A 9 7.57 2.13 -1.10
CA LEU A 9 6.24 1.87 -0.58
C LEU A 9 6.18 1.98 0.95
N ARG A 10 7.16 1.39 1.65
CA ARG A 10 7.26 1.49 3.11
C ARG A 10 7.43 2.94 3.58
N GLU A 11 8.24 3.72 2.87
CA GLU A 11 8.43 5.16 3.14
C GLU A 11 7.12 5.93 2.93
N PHE A 12 6.41 5.68 1.83
CA PHE A 12 5.10 6.28 1.54
C PHE A 12 4.05 5.98 2.63
N LEU A 13 3.98 4.72 3.08
CA LEU A 13 3.08 4.32 4.16
C LEU A 13 3.48 4.95 5.50
N LYS A 14 4.78 5.01 5.83
CA LYS A 14 5.29 5.70 7.02
C LYS A 14 4.96 7.19 7.02
N GLU A 15 5.13 7.86 5.89
CA GLU A 15 4.77 9.27 5.76
C GLU A 15 3.26 9.50 5.92
N SER A 16 2.45 8.62 5.32
CA SER A 16 0.98 8.69 5.43
C SER A 16 0.51 8.47 6.86
N LEU A 17 1.07 7.48 7.56
CA LEU A 17 0.80 7.23 8.98
C LEU A 17 1.23 8.42 9.85
N GLY A 18 2.41 8.99 9.59
CA GLY A 18 2.92 10.16 10.29
C GLY A 18 2.02 11.39 10.14
N LYS A 19 1.35 11.57 8.99
CA LYS A 19 0.36 12.64 8.78
C LYS A 19 -0.88 12.48 9.67
N LEU A 20 -1.23 11.25 10.02
CA LEU A 20 -2.33 10.92 10.94
C LEU A 20 -1.90 10.88 12.42
N GLY A 21 -0.62 11.20 12.72
CA GLY A 21 -0.06 11.14 14.06
C GLY A 21 0.29 9.73 14.52
N ASP A 22 0.25 8.74 13.62
CA ASP A 22 0.65 7.37 13.90
C ASP A 22 2.14 7.19 13.58
N HIS A 23 2.95 7.12 14.63
CA HIS A 23 4.40 6.88 14.55
C HIS A 23 4.79 5.47 14.99
N LYS A 24 3.83 4.56 15.11
CA LYS A 24 4.11 3.18 15.48
C LYS A 24 4.82 2.49 14.31
N ASP A 25 5.80 1.66 14.59
CA ASP A 25 6.37 0.80 13.55
C ASP A 25 5.31 -0.21 13.06
N PHE A 26 5.53 -0.73 11.85
CA PHE A 26 4.76 -1.81 11.26
C PHE A 26 5.68 -2.80 10.53
N SER A 27 5.31 -4.07 10.61
CA SER A 27 5.88 -5.16 9.83
C SER A 27 5.27 -5.21 8.43
N ASP A 28 5.90 -5.94 7.50
CA ASP A 28 5.37 -6.08 6.15
C ASP A 28 4.04 -6.86 6.09
N SER A 29 3.73 -7.65 7.12
CA SER A 29 2.49 -8.43 7.26
C SER A 29 1.45 -7.76 8.15
N ASP A 30 1.75 -6.55 8.68
CA ASP A 30 0.80 -5.85 9.52
C ASP A 30 -0.29 -5.23 8.66
N SER A 31 -1.53 -5.44 9.09
CA SER A 31 -2.69 -4.75 8.54
C SER A 31 -2.58 -3.24 8.79
N ILE A 32 -2.71 -2.43 7.74
CA ILE A 32 -2.60 -0.97 7.81
C ILE A 32 -3.96 -0.31 7.60
N PHE A 33 -4.80 -0.85 6.73
CA PHE A 33 -6.10 -0.24 6.38
C PHE A 33 -7.23 -0.87 7.20
N ILE A 34 -7.30 -2.19 7.28
CA ILE A 34 -8.34 -2.92 8.03
C ILE A 34 -8.17 -2.67 9.53
N SER A 35 -6.92 -2.53 10.01
CA SER A 35 -6.63 -2.13 11.39
C SER A 35 -7.03 -0.68 11.71
N GLY A 36 -7.35 0.13 10.69
CA GLY A 36 -7.75 1.53 10.83
C GLY A 36 -6.60 2.50 11.09
N ARG A 37 -5.35 2.10 10.83
CA ARG A 37 -4.19 3.01 10.96
C ARG A 37 -4.13 4.04 9.84
N LEU A 38 -4.51 3.62 8.63
CA LEU A 38 -4.77 4.50 7.49
C LEU A 38 -6.25 4.49 7.14
N ASP A 39 -6.73 5.62 6.66
CA ASP A 39 -8.11 5.81 6.23
C ASP A 39 -8.30 5.54 4.73
N SER A 40 -9.56 5.58 4.29
CA SER A 40 -9.92 5.40 2.88
C SER A 40 -9.31 6.47 1.96
N PHE A 41 -9.01 7.66 2.49
CA PHE A 41 -8.34 8.71 1.71
C PHE A 41 -6.87 8.35 1.42
N SER A 42 -6.17 7.87 2.43
CA SER A 42 -4.81 7.36 2.30
C SER A 42 -4.75 6.14 1.37
N MET A 43 -5.78 5.30 1.38
CA MET A 43 -5.92 4.16 0.47
C MET A 43 -6.01 4.62 -0.98
N MET A 44 -6.84 5.62 -1.26
CA MET A 44 -6.99 6.13 -2.62
C MET A 44 -5.68 6.76 -3.14
N ASN A 45 -4.93 7.46 -2.27
CA ASN A 45 -3.60 7.96 -2.61
C ASN A 45 -2.60 6.83 -2.88
N LEU A 46 -2.68 5.73 -2.13
CA LEU A 46 -1.85 4.54 -2.35
C LEU A 46 -2.16 3.90 -3.71
N ILE A 47 -3.44 3.73 -4.04
CA ILE A 47 -3.88 3.18 -5.33
C ILE A 47 -3.29 4.01 -6.47
N MET A 48 -3.50 5.33 -6.44
CA MET A 48 -2.95 6.24 -7.46
C MET A 48 -1.42 6.15 -7.56
N TYR A 49 -0.73 6.05 -6.42
CA TYR A 49 0.72 5.84 -6.39
C TYR A 49 1.15 4.54 -7.07
N LEU A 50 0.43 3.44 -6.84
CA LEU A 50 0.71 2.13 -7.45
C LEU A 50 0.41 2.12 -8.96
N GLU A 51 -0.64 2.82 -9.40
CA GLU A 51 -0.93 3.00 -10.82
C GLU A 51 0.19 3.76 -11.53
N GLU A 52 0.61 4.90 -10.98
CA GLU A 52 1.64 5.74 -11.58
C GLU A 52 3.06 5.14 -11.47
N SER A 53 3.41 4.53 -10.33
CA SER A 53 4.77 4.06 -10.05
C SER A 53 5.02 2.62 -10.47
N CYS A 54 4.00 1.77 -10.36
CA CYS A 54 4.11 0.33 -10.64
C CYS A 54 3.38 -0.09 -11.92
N GLY A 55 2.55 0.79 -12.51
CA GLY A 55 1.81 0.48 -13.74
C GLY A 55 0.67 -0.53 -13.51
N VAL A 56 0.18 -0.63 -12.28
CA VAL A 56 -1.00 -1.44 -11.96
C VAL A 56 -2.23 -0.72 -12.52
N ASP A 57 -3.21 -1.46 -13.04
CA ASP A 57 -4.51 -0.90 -13.44
C ASP A 57 -5.59 -1.45 -12.49
N PHE A 58 -6.05 -0.64 -11.54
CA PHE A 58 -7.07 -1.05 -10.58
C PHE A 58 -8.48 -1.06 -11.18
N SER A 59 -8.65 -0.59 -12.43
CA SER A 59 -9.92 -0.65 -13.16
C SER A 59 -10.12 -1.98 -13.90
N ASP A 60 -9.05 -2.77 -14.09
CA ASP A 60 -9.08 -4.05 -14.81
C ASP A 60 -9.50 -5.25 -13.94
N PHE A 61 -9.70 -5.03 -12.63
CA PHE A 61 -10.11 -6.08 -11.70
C PHE A 61 -11.00 -5.55 -10.59
N ASP A 62 -11.69 -6.48 -9.92
CA ASP A 62 -12.48 -6.15 -8.74
C ASP A 62 -11.54 -5.88 -7.56
N PHE A 63 -11.38 -4.61 -7.21
CA PHE A 63 -10.49 -4.18 -6.15
C PHE A 63 -11.09 -4.50 -4.78
N ASP A 64 -10.28 -5.13 -3.93
CA ASP A 64 -10.56 -5.35 -2.51
C ASP A 64 -9.45 -4.71 -1.66
N VAL A 65 -9.82 -4.15 -0.50
CA VAL A 65 -8.87 -3.61 0.48
C VAL A 65 -7.87 -4.67 0.93
N ASP A 66 -8.28 -5.95 0.97
CA ASP A 66 -7.40 -7.07 1.32
C ASP A 66 -6.17 -7.15 0.40
N LEU A 67 -6.24 -6.65 -0.84
CA LEU A 67 -5.12 -6.64 -1.79
C LEU A 67 -4.06 -5.58 -1.48
N VAL A 68 -4.40 -4.58 -0.66
CA VAL A 68 -3.52 -3.47 -0.30
C VAL A 68 -3.38 -3.26 1.21
N ASP A 69 -3.89 -4.19 2.03
CA ASP A 69 -3.95 -4.03 3.48
C ASP A 69 -2.57 -4.03 4.14
N SER A 70 -1.66 -4.86 3.66
CA SER A 70 -0.27 -4.94 4.14
C SER A 70 0.75 -4.71 3.01
N VAL A 71 2.01 -4.47 3.39
CA VAL A 71 3.11 -4.31 2.41
C VAL A 71 3.28 -5.58 1.58
N ASN A 72 3.11 -6.75 2.20
CA ASN A 72 3.19 -8.04 1.52
C ASN A 72 2.06 -8.22 0.51
N ASP A 73 0.84 -7.77 0.81
CA ASP A 73 -0.30 -7.87 -0.11
C ASP A 73 -0.06 -6.99 -1.34
N ILE A 74 0.41 -5.76 -1.12
CA ILE A 74 0.77 -4.85 -2.21
C ILE A 74 1.91 -5.41 -3.05
N GLU A 75 2.93 -5.99 -2.42
CA GLU A 75 4.03 -6.64 -3.12
C GLU A 75 3.54 -7.81 -4.00
N ALA A 76 2.67 -8.65 -3.45
CA ALA A 76 2.08 -9.77 -4.17
C ALA A 76 1.18 -9.30 -5.33
N LEU A 77 0.39 -8.25 -5.11
CA LEU A 77 -0.44 -7.62 -6.14
C LEU A 77 0.43 -7.12 -7.30
N VAL A 78 1.46 -6.32 -7.00
CA VAL A 78 2.37 -5.78 -8.03
C VAL A 78 3.09 -6.91 -8.77
N ASP A 79 3.55 -7.95 -8.08
CA ASP A 79 4.21 -9.08 -8.72
C ASP A 79 3.27 -9.91 -9.61
N SER A 80 2.00 -10.04 -9.23
CA SER A 80 1.01 -10.75 -10.04
C SER A 80 0.66 -10.03 -11.35
N ARG A 81 0.97 -8.73 -11.44
CA ARG A 81 0.62 -7.85 -12.58
C ARG A 81 1.83 -7.44 -13.42
N ARG A 82 3.02 -7.95 -13.10
CA ARG A 82 4.29 -7.66 -13.78
C ARG A 82 4.63 -8.74 -14.81
#